data_AF-A0A954RRQ7-F1
#
_entry.id   AF-A0A954RRQ7-F1
#
_cell.length_a   1.000
_cell.length_b   1.000
_cell.length_c   1.000
_cell.angle_alpha   90.00
_cell.angle_beta   90.00
_cell.angle_gamma   90.00
#
_symmetry.space_group_name_H-M   'P 1'
#
loop_
_entity.id
_entity.type
_entity.pdbx_description
1 polymer ?
#
loop_
_entity_poly.entity_id
_entity_poly.type
_entity_poly.pdbx_seq_one_letter_code
_entity_poly.pdbx_strand_id
1 'polypeptide(L)' 'MTNVEEIIQLMKDAGIARGKADALEPERSLDEQGLDSYDRMSLLNEVEEHFNVQLPNEIANKLKTLNDVVRHLNADN' A
#
# COMPACT_ATOMS: atom_id res chain seq x y z
N MET A 1 -13.22 0.94 -8.38
CA MET A 1 -11.84 1.04 -8.89
C MET A 1 -11.06 1.87 -7.92
N THR A 2 -10.14 1.25 -7.18
CA THR A 2 -9.31 1.91 -6.16
C THR A 2 -8.24 2.77 -6.84
N ASN A 3 -7.80 3.86 -6.21
CA ASN A 3 -6.69 4.68 -6.70
C ASN A 3 -5.57 4.85 -5.65
N VAL A 4 -4.44 5.43 -6.07
CA VAL A 4 -3.28 5.67 -5.18
C VAL A 4 -3.65 6.62 -4.04
N GLU A 5 -4.48 7.62 -4.30
CA GLU A 5 -4.86 8.62 -3.29
C GLU A 5 -5.63 7.98 -2.14
N GLU A 6 -6.53 7.02 -2.41
CA GLU A 6 -7.21 6.22 -1.38
C GLU A 6 -6.22 5.44 -0.53
N ILE A 7 -5.22 4.80 -1.15
CA ILE A 7 -4.18 4.07 -0.40
C ILE A 7 -3.38 5.03 0.47
N ILE A 8 -3.02 6.22 -0.03
CA ILE A 8 -2.32 7.24 0.75
C ILE A 8 -3.18 7.73 1.93
N GLN A 9 -4.49 7.95 1.74
CA GLN A 9 -5.38 8.32 2.84
C GLN A 9 -5.48 7.23 3.89
N LEU A 10 -5.62 5.97 3.46
CA LEU A 10 -5.66 4.82 4.36
C LEU A 10 -4.37 4.68 5.16
N MET A 11 -3.21 4.93 4.54
CA MET A 11 -1.94 5.01 5.26
C MET A 11 -1.91 6.13 6.30
N LYS A 12 -2.50 7.29 6.00
CA LYS A 12 -2.57 8.42 6.93
C LYS A 12 -3.48 8.13 8.11
N ASP A 13 -4.64 7.54 7.86
CA ASP A 13 -5.61 7.16 8.88
C ASP A 13 -5.04 6.08 9.82
N ALA A 14 -4.31 5.12 9.28
CA ALA A 14 -3.58 4.10 10.05
C ALA A 14 -2.30 4.65 10.73
N GLY A 15 -1.87 5.88 10.40
CA GLY A 15 -0.67 6.49 10.94
C GLY A 15 0.63 5.82 10.46
N ILE A 16 0.60 5.22 9.27
CA ILE A 16 1.73 4.63 8.56
C ILE A 16 2.55 5.73 7.90
N ALA A 17 3.88 5.60 7.87
CA ALA A 17 4.77 6.59 7.24
C ALA A 17 4.48 8.03 7.72
N ARG A 18 4.31 8.22 9.03
CA ARG A 18 3.89 9.48 9.70
C ARG A 18 4.53 10.72 9.09
N GLY A 19 3.76 11.46 8.29
CA GLY A 19 4.17 12.72 7.65
C GLY A 19 4.89 12.60 6.30
N LYS A 20 5.12 11.38 5.81
CA LYS A 20 5.72 11.10 4.49
C LYS A 20 4.73 10.55 3.47
N ALA A 21 3.59 10.02 3.92
CA ALA A 21 2.57 9.41 3.05
C ALA A 21 2.16 10.31 1.87
N ASP A 22 1.99 11.62 2.10
CA ASP A 22 1.63 12.60 1.07
C ASP A 22 2.75 12.88 0.04
N ALA A 23 4.00 12.55 0.38
CA ALA A 23 5.16 12.74 -0.49
C ALA A 23 5.56 11.45 -1.24
N LEU A 24 4.76 10.39 -1.13
CA LEU A 24 5.06 9.12 -1.79
C LEU A 24 4.79 9.21 -3.29
N GLU A 25 5.81 8.85 -4.06
CA GLU A 25 5.75 8.62 -5.49
C GLU A 25 5.22 7.19 -5.74
N PRO A 26 4.06 7.03 -6.40
CA PRO A 26 3.43 5.72 -6.56
C PRO A 26 4.18 4.75 -7.46
N GLU A 27 5.09 5.26 -8.27
CA GLU A 27 5.90 4.52 -9.24
C GLU A 27 7.23 4.05 -8.64
N ARG A 28 7.63 4.64 -7.50
CA ARG A 28 8.86 4.27 -6.81
C ARG A 28 8.62 3.16 -5.80
N SER A 29 9.68 2.41 -5.54
CA SER A 29 9.67 1.38 -4.50
C SER A 29 9.43 2.03 -3.13
N LEU A 30 8.54 1.46 -2.32
CA LEU A 30 8.27 1.94 -0.96
C LEU A 30 9.53 1.95 -0.09
N ASP A 31 10.39 0.95 -0.26
CA ASP A 31 11.65 0.82 0.49
C ASP A 31 12.63 1.97 0.18
N GLU A 32 12.67 2.45 -1.07
CA GLU A 32 13.53 3.57 -1.49
C GLU A 32 13.00 4.92 -0.98
N GLN A 33 11.70 4.99 -0.69
CA GLN A 33 11.03 6.18 -0.15
C GLN A 33 11.10 6.23 1.38
N GLY A 34 11.76 5.24 2.00
CA GLY A 34 11.98 5.18 3.43
C GLY A 34 10.81 4.62 4.22
N LEU A 35 9.98 3.78 3.59
CA LEU A 35 9.12 2.84 4.31
C LEU A 35 9.92 1.61 4.68
N ASP A 36 9.85 1.21 5.94
CA ASP A 36 10.45 -0.03 6.38
C ASP A 36 9.50 -1.23 6.19
N SER A 37 9.97 -2.42 6.58
CA SER A 37 9.15 -3.63 6.50
C SER A 37 7.91 -3.58 7.39
N TYR A 38 7.92 -2.80 8.47
CA TYR A 38 6.78 -2.67 9.38
C TYR A 38 5.71 -1.75 8.79
N ASP A 39 6.11 -0.63 8.19
CA ASP A 39 5.22 0.27 7.43
C ASP A 39 4.54 -0.51 6.29
N ARG A 40 5.31 -1.32 5.56
CA ARG A 40 4.78 -2.16 4.47
C ARG A 40 3.79 -3.21 4.96
N MET A 41 4.10 -3.94 6.04
CA MET A 41 3.17 -4.92 6.60
C MET A 41 1.88 -4.26 7.10
N SER A 42 2.01 -3.08 7.74
CA SER A 42 0.85 -2.33 8.22
C SER A 42 -0.04 -1.89 7.05
N LEU A 43 0.56 -1.38 5.96
CA LEU A 43 -0.18 -1.00 4.76
C LEU A 43 -0.94 -2.20 4.17
N LEU A 44 -0.28 -3.34 4.04
CA LEU A 44 -0.90 -4.54 3.48
C LEU A 44 -2.08 -5.01 4.34
N ASN A 45 -1.92 -5.07 5.66
CA ASN A 45 -2.99 -5.46 6.58
C ASN A 45 -4.18 -4.50 6.49
N GLU A 46 -3.94 -3.19 6.49
CA GLU A 46 -5.02 -2.20 6.39
C GLU A 46 -5.74 -2.26 5.04
N VAL A 47 -5.01 -2.55 3.96
CA VAL A 47 -5.61 -2.80 2.65
C VAL A 47 -6.46 -4.07 2.66
N GLU A 48 -5.97 -5.17 3.23
CA GLU A 48 -6.74 -6.41 3.38
C GLU A 48 -8.04 -6.18 4.17
N GLU A 49 -7.96 -5.48 5.30
CA GLU A 49 -9.12 -5.18 6.15
C GLU A 49 -10.09 -4.21 5.48
N HIS A 50 -9.61 -3.13 4.86
CA HIS A 50 -10.45 -2.11 4.25
C HIS A 50 -11.17 -2.60 3.00
N PHE A 51 -10.47 -3.36 2.15
CA PHE A 51 -11.05 -3.91 0.92
C PHE A 51 -11.65 -5.30 1.13
N ASN A 52 -11.55 -5.86 2.34
CA ASN A 52 -11.98 -7.22 2.68
C ASN A 52 -11.43 -8.25 1.67
N VAL A 53 -10.15 -8.13 1.35
CA VAL A 53 -9.39 -9.01 0.45
C VAL A 53 -8.33 -9.79 1.23
N GLN A 54 -7.84 -10.89 0.64
CA GLN A 54 -6.68 -11.60 1.17
C GLN A 54 -5.55 -11.51 0.17
N LEU A 55 -4.44 -10.91 0.59
CA LEU A 55 -3.19 -10.78 -0.14
C LEU A 55 -2.28 -11.94 0.26
N PRO A 56 -2.19 -13.03 -0.52
CA PRO A 56 -1.26 -14.10 -0.22
C PRO A 56 0.18 -13.57 -0.20
N ASN A 57 1.00 -14.13 0.70
CA ASN A 57 2.39 -13.72 0.89
C ASN A 57 3.20 -13.64 -0.42
N GLU A 58 2.93 -14.49 -1.39
CA GLU A 58 3.61 -14.47 -2.70
C GLU A 58 3.33 -13.20 -3.50
N ILE A 59 2.11 -12.64 -3.37
CA ILE A 59 1.73 -11.38 -4.00
C ILE A 59 2.24 -10.22 -3.15
N ALA A 60 2.02 -10.24 -1.84
CA ALA A 60 2.50 -9.21 -0.92
C ALA A 60 4.01 -8.93 -1.06
N ASN A 61 4.83 -9.97 -1.28
CA ASN A 61 6.26 -9.81 -1.54
C ASN A 61 6.60 -9.22 -2.92
N LYS A 62 5.70 -9.32 -3.90
CA LYS A 62 5.83 -8.73 -5.23
C LYS A 62 5.38 -7.28 -5.27
N LEU A 63 4.52 -6.85 -4.34
CA LEU A 63 4.08 -5.46 -4.21
C LEU A 63 5.25 -4.61 -3.70
N LYS A 64 5.85 -3.84 -4.62
CA LYS A 64 6.97 -2.93 -4.31
C LYS A 64 6.57 -1.48 -4.34
N THR A 65 5.57 -1.13 -5.14
CA THR A 65 5.11 0.24 -5.37
C THR A 65 3.63 0.39 -5.00
N LEU A 66 3.16 1.62 -4.75
CA LEU A 66 1.73 1.87 -4.52
C LEU A 66 0.90 1.52 -5.77
N ASN A 67 1.45 1.74 -6.96
CA ASN A 67 0.81 1.34 -8.20
C ASN A 67 0.59 -0.18 -8.30
N ASP A 68 1.52 -1.00 -7.80
CA ASP A 68 1.33 -2.45 -7.80
C ASP A 68 0.13 -2.85 -6.93
N VAL A 69 0.00 -2.23 -5.75
CA VAL A 69 -1.11 -2.47 -4.81
C VAL A 69 -2.43 -2.11 -5.49
N VAL A 70 -2.54 -0.89 -6.02
CA VAL A 70 -3.73 -0.40 -6.70
C VAL A 70 -4.07 -1.26 -7.90
N ARG A 71 -3.08 -1.63 -8.71
CA ARG A 71 -3.28 -2.49 -9.88
C ARG A 71 -3.81 -3.86 -9.50
N HIS A 72 -3.31 -4.44 -8.41
CA HIS A 72 -3.79 -5.72 -7.95
C HIS A 72 -5.23 -5.65 -7.42
N LEU A 73 -5.56 -4.65 -6.59
CA LEU A 73 -6.92 -4.43 -6.09
C LEU A 73 -7.95 -4.19 -7.21
N ASN A 74 -7.53 -3.56 -8.31
CA ASN A 74 -8.36 -3.35 -9.48
C ASN A 74 -8.42 -4.56 -10.43
N ALA A 75 -7.48 -5.50 -10.35
CA ALA A 75 -7.47 -6.69 -11.19
C ALA A 75 -8.41 -7.78 -10.65
N ASP A 76 -8.67 -7.79 -9.34
CA ASP A 76 -9.59 -8.70 -8.66
C ASP A 76 -11.06 -8.17 -8.59
N ASN A 77 -11.38 -7.05 -9.24
CA ASN A 77 -12.73 -6.45 -9.32
C ASN A 77 -13.33 -6.48 -10.74
#